data_AF-A0A6J1UL41-F1
#
_entry.id   AF-A0A6J1UL41-F1
#
_cell.length_a   1.000
_cell.length_b   1.000
_cell.length_c   1.000
_cell.angle_alpha   90.00
_cell.angle_beta   90.00
_cell.angle_gamma   90.00
#
_symmetry.space_group_name_H-M   'P 1'
#
loop_
_entity.id
_entity.type
_entity.pdbx_description
1 polymer ?
#
loop_
_entity_poly.entity_id
_entity_poly.type
_entity_poly.pdbx_seq_one_letter_code
_entity_poly.pdbx_strand_id
1 'polypeptide(L)'
;MALLTVTDMEGTVSSTIHQNGGIVGNSTISRPSEQPFRIYLYNSAGKTESDYLLFPAGEYIAEEICVACCKACGILPLYHNMFALMSEVDRCWYPPNYTFQIDGSATVTVLYRIR
;
A
#
# COMPACT_ATOMS: atom_id res chain seq x y z
N MET A 1 -45.37 16.22 -4.42
CA MET A 1 -45.25 17.28 -5.45
C MET A 1 -44.97 18.60 -4.74
N ALA A 2 -44.17 19.46 -5.38
CA ALA A 2 -43.72 20.80 -4.97
C ALA A 2 -42.42 20.87 -4.14
N LEU A 3 -41.31 21.00 -4.88
CA LEU A 3 -40.07 21.67 -4.48
C LEU A 3 -40.32 23.18 -4.30
N LEU A 4 -39.69 23.80 -3.31
CA LEU A 4 -39.50 25.25 -3.27
C LEU A 4 -38.01 25.55 -3.10
N THR A 5 -37.43 26.06 -4.19
CA THR A 5 -36.11 26.67 -4.29
C THR A 5 -36.15 28.06 -3.66
N VAL A 6 -35.14 28.40 -2.86
CA VAL A 6 -34.84 29.80 -2.53
C VAL A 6 -33.49 30.15 -3.15
N THR A 7 -33.55 30.92 -4.22
CA THR A 7 -32.47 31.75 -4.75
C THR A 7 -32.36 33.00 -3.89
N ASP A 8 -31.13 33.40 -3.54
CA ASP A 8 -30.84 34.82 -3.31
C ASP A 8 -29.47 35.17 -3.88
N MET A 9 -29.39 36.41 -4.34
CA MET A 9 -28.59 36.92 -5.44
C MET A 9 -28.12 38.30 -5.03
N GLU A 10 -26.81 38.55 -4.96
CA GLU A 10 -26.18 39.87 -5.13
C GLU A 10 -24.66 39.62 -5.13
N GLY A 11 -23.89 39.95 -6.16
CA GLY A 11 -23.68 41.28 -6.75
C GLY A 11 -22.31 41.75 -6.27
N THR A 12 -21.26 41.80 -7.11
CA THR A 12 -20.83 43.05 -7.77
C THR A 12 -19.60 42.80 -8.65
N VAL A 13 -19.70 43.30 -9.89
CA VAL A 13 -18.72 43.62 -10.96
C VAL A 13 -17.21 43.67 -10.60
N SER A 14 -16.32 42.97 -11.31
CA SER A 14 -15.71 43.18 -12.65
C SER A 14 -14.44 44.05 -12.66
N SER A 15 -13.30 43.46 -13.08
CA SER A 15 -12.30 44.13 -13.94
C SER A 15 -11.33 43.13 -14.63
N THR A 16 -11.58 42.97 -15.92
CA THR A 16 -10.71 42.91 -17.11
C THR A 16 -9.21 42.55 -17.06
N ILE A 17 -8.90 41.39 -17.67
CA ILE A 17 -7.88 41.06 -18.71
C ILE A 17 -6.44 41.61 -18.59
N HIS A 18 -5.48 40.68 -18.46
CA HIS A 18 -4.26 40.70 -19.27
C HIS A 18 -3.85 39.26 -19.66
N GLN A 19 -3.97 38.92 -20.94
CA GLN A 19 -3.43 37.68 -21.50
C GLN A 19 -1.91 37.84 -21.65
N ASN A 20 -1.13 36.84 -21.25
CA ASN A 20 0.17 36.63 -21.88
C ASN A 20 0.47 35.13 -21.97
N GLY A 21 0.69 34.68 -23.21
CA GLY A 21 0.97 33.29 -23.52
C GLY A 21 2.34 32.85 -22.98
N GLY A 22 2.35 31.71 -22.32
CA GLY A 22 3.54 30.94 -22.01
C GLY A 22 3.14 29.47 -22.05
N ILE A 23 3.58 28.77 -23.08
CA ILE A 23 3.52 27.31 -23.16
C ILE A 23 4.35 26.80 -21.97
N VAL A 24 3.69 26.42 -20.87
CA VAL A 24 4.32 25.65 -19.81
C VAL A 24 3.75 24.25 -19.94
N GLY A 25 4.60 23.37 -20.48
CA GLY A 25 4.28 21.96 -20.67
C GLY A 25 3.68 21.40 -19.39
N ASN A 26 2.50 20.81 -19.52
CA ASN A 26 1.99 19.89 -18.51
C ASN A 26 2.89 18.65 -18.57
N SER A 27 4.10 18.76 -18.03
CA SER A 27 4.89 17.62 -17.61
C SER A 27 4.09 16.97 -16.50
N THR A 28 3.20 16.04 -16.87
CA THR A 28 2.78 14.99 -15.96
C THR A 28 4.06 14.26 -15.58
N ILE A 29 4.72 14.74 -14.51
CA ILE A 29 5.79 14.02 -13.84
C ILE A 29 5.13 12.73 -13.39
N SER A 30 5.30 11.68 -14.19
CA SER A 30 5.06 10.32 -13.74
C SER A 30 5.96 10.13 -12.55
N ARG A 31 5.38 10.14 -11.33
CA ARG A 31 6.10 9.65 -10.16
C ARG A 31 6.68 8.29 -10.54
N PRO A 32 7.95 8.01 -10.24
CA PRO A 32 8.49 6.67 -10.40
C PRO A 32 7.51 5.70 -9.74
N SER A 33 7.12 4.65 -10.47
CA SER A 33 6.27 3.61 -9.91
C SER A 33 7.05 2.92 -8.79
N GLU A 34 6.81 3.31 -7.54
CA GLU A 34 7.39 2.65 -6.38
C GLU A 34 7.02 1.17 -6.43
N GLN A 35 8.03 0.30 -6.46
CA GLN A 35 7.80 -1.13 -6.48
C GLN A 35 7.45 -1.60 -5.06
N PRO A 36 6.32 -2.32 -4.87
CA PRO A 36 5.87 -2.68 -3.53
C PRO A 36 6.66 -3.87 -2.98
N PHE A 37 6.86 -3.87 -1.67
CA PHE A 37 7.30 -5.04 -0.93
C PHE A 37 6.10 -5.97 -0.71
N ARG A 38 6.22 -7.23 -1.15
CA ARG A 38 5.10 -8.17 -1.23
C ARG A 38 5.32 -9.34 -0.29
N ILE A 39 4.30 -9.66 0.50
CA ILE A 39 4.26 -10.87 1.33
C ILE A 39 3.24 -11.82 0.74
N TYR A 40 3.70 -12.96 0.26
CA TYR A 40 2.83 -14.00 -0.30
C TYR A 40 2.12 -14.77 0.81
N LEU A 41 0.79 -14.81 0.71
CA LEU A 41 -0.10 -15.53 1.61
C LEU A 41 -0.69 -16.72 0.85
N TYR A 42 -0.48 -17.93 1.37
CA TYR A 42 -1.08 -19.15 0.80
C TYR A 42 -2.59 -19.22 0.99
N ASN A 43 -3.08 -18.60 2.06
CA ASN A 43 -4.49 -18.50 2.39
C ASN A 43 -4.73 -17.13 3.04
N SER A 44 -5.84 -16.48 2.72
CA SER A 44 -6.26 -15.23 3.35
C SER A 44 -7.70 -15.35 3.84
N ALA A 45 -8.04 -14.66 4.92
CA ALA A 45 -9.39 -14.76 5.48
C ALA A 45 -10.41 -14.25 4.45
N GLY A 46 -11.33 -15.12 4.05
CA GLY A 46 -12.40 -14.79 3.10
C GLY A 46 -12.04 -14.94 1.61
N LYS A 47 -10.84 -15.43 1.26
CA LYS A 47 -10.51 -15.84 -0.12
C LYS A 47 -10.08 -17.31 -0.14
N THR A 48 -10.46 -18.03 -1.19
CA THR A 48 -10.07 -19.45 -1.40
C THR A 48 -8.74 -19.62 -2.13
N GLU A 49 -8.13 -18.52 -2.56
CA GLU A 49 -6.92 -18.48 -3.37
C GLU A 49 -5.78 -17.76 -2.62
N SER A 50 -4.56 -17.94 -3.12
CA SER A 50 -3.40 -17.21 -2.62
C SER A 50 -3.54 -15.70 -2.83
N ASP A 51 -2.94 -14.92 -1.94
CA ASP A 51 -3.02 -13.46 -1.94
C ASP A 51 -1.65 -12.83 -1.63
N TYR A 52 -1.58 -11.50 -1.73
CA TYR A 52 -0.40 -10.74 -1.31
C TYR A 52 -0.79 -9.62 -0.35
N LEU A 53 0.00 -9.48 0.73
CA LEU A 53 0.02 -8.27 1.53
C LEU A 53 1.09 -7.32 0.98
N LEU A 54 0.73 -6.09 0.69
CA LEU A 54 1.61 -5.10 0.08
C LEU A 54 2.03 -4.05 1.11
N PHE A 55 3.33 -3.77 1.16
CA PHE A 55 3.92 -2.74 1.98
C PHE A 55 4.61 -1.70 1.08
N PRO A 56 4.46 -0.40 1.37
CA PRO A 56 5.20 0.64 0.67
C PRO A 56 6.70 0.59 1.02
N ALA A 57 7.50 1.47 0.41
CA ALA A 57 8.89 1.64 0.80
C ALA A 57 8.98 2.10 2.27
N GLY A 58 9.97 1.58 2.99
CA GLY A 58 10.13 1.81 4.42
C GLY A 58 10.95 0.75 5.14
N GLU A 59 10.96 0.86 6.46
CA GLU A 59 11.62 -0.05 7.38
C GLU A 59 10.59 -0.89 8.12
N TYR A 60 10.78 -2.21 8.15
CA TYR A 60 9.82 -3.14 8.77
C TYR A 60 10.54 -4.27 9.51
N ILE A 61 10.08 -4.58 10.72
CA ILE A 61 10.56 -5.75 11.45
C ILE A 61 9.77 -6.99 11.00
N ALA A 62 10.46 -8.12 10.83
CA ALA A 62 9.86 -9.38 10.41
C ALA A 62 8.67 -9.79 11.29
N GLU A 63 8.80 -9.63 12.62
CA GLU A 63 7.73 -9.89 13.58
C GLU A 63 6.47 -9.05 13.32
N GLU A 64 6.62 -7.76 13.03
CA GLU A 64 5.49 -6.85 12.77
C GLU A 64 4.75 -7.23 11.48
N ILE A 65 5.51 -7.64 10.46
CA ILE A 65 4.96 -8.18 9.22
C ILE A 65 4.20 -9.48 9.50
N CYS A 66 4.77 -10.40 10.30
CA CYS A 66 4.07 -11.63 10.70
C CYS A 66 2.76 -11.32 11.43
N VAL A 67 2.73 -10.33 12.33
CA VAL A 67 1.50 -9.91 13.01
C VAL A 67 0.45 -9.39 12.01
N ALA A 68 0.86 -8.63 11.00
CA ALA A 68 -0.03 -8.16 9.95
C ALA A 68 -0.57 -9.33 9.10
N CYS A 69 0.28 -10.29 8.74
CA CYS A 69 -0.12 -11.50 8.01
C CYS A 69 -1.07 -12.38 8.82
N CYS A 70 -0.81 -12.58 10.12
CA CYS A 70 -1.71 -13.28 11.04
C CYS A 70 -3.13 -12.70 11.00
N LYS A 71 -3.26 -11.37 11.05
CA LYS A 71 -4.55 -10.67 10.96
C LYS A 71 -5.22 -10.92 9.60
N ALA A 72 -4.46 -10.78 8.51
CA ALA A 72 -4.97 -11.01 7.16
C ALA A 72 -5.42 -12.47 6.91
N CYS A 73 -4.77 -13.43 7.56
CA CYS A 73 -5.08 -14.85 7.46
C CYS A 73 -6.13 -15.33 8.48
N GLY A 74 -6.55 -14.49 9.43
CA GLY A 74 -7.46 -14.89 10.52
C GLY A 74 -6.84 -15.88 11.52
N ILE A 75 -5.51 -15.83 11.70
CA ILE A 75 -4.78 -16.70 12.62
C ILE A 75 -4.86 -16.11 14.04
N LEU A 76 -5.23 -16.96 15.01
CA LEU A 76 -5.27 -16.54 16.42
C LEU A 76 -3.85 -16.25 16.96
N PRO A 77 -3.68 -15.26 17.86
CA PRO A 77 -2.38 -14.93 18.44
C PRO A 77 -1.66 -16.11 19.09
N LEU A 78 -2.39 -17.11 19.60
CA LEU A 78 -1.81 -18.34 20.16
C LEU A 78 -0.95 -19.12 19.16
N TYR A 79 -1.30 -19.04 17.86
CA TYR A 79 -0.61 -19.76 16.79
C TYR A 79 0.39 -18.89 16.02
N HIS A 80 0.53 -17.61 16.39
CA HIS A 80 1.38 -16.66 15.68
C HIS A 80 2.85 -17.12 15.61
N ASN A 81 3.37 -17.67 16.70
CA ASN A 81 4.76 -18.14 16.78
C ASN A 81 5.05 -19.40 15.94
N MET A 82 4.03 -20.03 15.34
CA MET A 82 4.22 -21.13 14.38
C MET A 82 4.57 -20.64 12.98
N PHE A 83 4.53 -19.32 12.73
CA PHE A 83 4.75 -18.73 11.42
C PHE A 83 6.01 -17.88 11.37
N ALA A 84 6.60 -17.80 10.20
CA ALA A 84 7.77 -16.98 9.91
C ALA A 84 7.81 -16.55 8.44
N LEU A 85 8.77 -15.68 8.13
CA LEU A 85 9.02 -15.17 6.79
C LEU A 85 10.18 -15.92 6.13
N MET A 86 9.99 -16.29 4.87
CA MET A 86 11.00 -16.96 4.03
C MET A 86 11.22 -16.15 2.76
N SER A 87 12.46 -15.91 2.38
CA SER A 87 12.81 -15.32 1.09
C SER A 87 12.33 -16.19 -0.07
N GLU A 88 11.72 -15.58 -1.09
CA GLU A 88 11.28 -16.32 -2.28
C GLU A 88 12.48 -16.87 -3.09
N VAL A 89 13.59 -16.13 -3.11
CA VAL A 89 14.73 -16.37 -4.02
C VAL A 89 15.62 -17.49 -3.52
N ASP A 90 16.16 -17.35 -2.31
CA ASP A 90 17.14 -18.28 -1.73
C ASP A 90 16.51 -19.26 -0.74
N ARG A 91 15.21 -19.13 -0.44
CA ARG A 91 14.45 -19.97 0.50
C ARG A 91 15.01 -19.95 1.93
N CYS A 92 15.76 -18.92 2.30
CA CYS A 92 16.23 -18.71 3.66
C CYS A 92 15.12 -18.13 4.56
N TRP A 93 15.11 -18.52 5.84
CA TRP A 93 14.19 -17.96 6.83
C TRP A 93 14.77 -16.71 7.48
N TYR A 94 13.94 -15.68 7.65
CA TYR A 94 14.29 -14.49 8.42
C TYR A 94 14.02 -14.71 9.91
N PRO A 95 14.92 -14.29 10.81
CA PRO A 95 14.61 -14.27 12.24
C PRO A 95 13.57 -13.17 12.55
N PRO A 96 12.80 -13.29 13.64
CA PRO A 96 11.70 -12.36 13.95
C PRO A 96 12.18 -10.92 14.20
N ASN A 97 13.43 -10.73 14.62
CA ASN A 97 14.06 -9.44 14.82
C ASN A 97 14.77 -8.88 13.56
N TYR A 98 14.62 -9.52 12.40
CA TYR A 98 15.20 -9.03 11.16
C TYR A 98 14.47 -7.77 10.69
N THR A 99 15.25 -6.79 10.23
CA THR A 99 14.73 -5.54 9.69
C THR A 99 14.86 -5.53 8.17
N PHE A 100 13.73 -5.44 7.47
CA PHE A 100 13.67 -5.19 6.04
C PHE A 100 13.85 -3.69 5.77
N GLN A 101 14.75 -3.36 4.84
CA GLN A 101 14.98 -2.01 4.33
C GLN A 101 14.52 -1.97 2.88
N ILE A 102 13.33 -1.42 2.63
CA ILE A 102 12.69 -1.38 1.32
C ILE A 102 12.81 0.02 0.75
N ASP A 103 13.57 0.17 -0.32
CA ASP A 103 13.83 1.45 -0.99
C ASP A 103 12.82 1.78 -2.11
N GLY A 104 11.95 0.84 -2.47
CA GLY A 104 10.98 0.97 -3.55
C GLY A 104 11.58 0.89 -4.96
N SER A 105 12.87 0.58 -5.10
CA SER A 105 13.56 0.47 -6.39
C SER A 105 13.28 -0.86 -7.11
N ALA A 106 13.06 -1.92 -6.32
CA ALA A 106 12.80 -3.26 -6.81
C ALA A 106 11.67 -3.94 -6.02
N THR A 107 10.93 -4.82 -6.71
CA THR A 107 9.92 -5.66 -6.08
C THR A 107 10.63 -6.75 -5.30
N VAL A 108 10.43 -6.75 -3.99
CA VAL A 108 10.90 -7.81 -3.09
C VAL A 108 9.70 -8.66 -2.69
N THR A 109 9.81 -9.98 -2.85
CA THR A 109 8.77 -10.93 -2.45
C THR A 109 9.29 -11.84 -1.34
N VAL A 110 8.48 -11.96 -0.29
CA VAL A 110 8.74 -12.83 0.87
C VAL A 110 7.52 -13.69 1.11
N LEU A 111 7.72 -14.91 1.58
CA LEU A 111 6.69 -15.92 1.77
C LEU A 111 6.34 -16.01 3.26
N TYR A 112 5.05 -15.92 3.58
CA TYR A 112 4.55 -16.15 4.93
C TYR A 112 4.15 -17.62 5.11
N ARG A 113 4.84 -18.35 5.99
CA ARG A 113 4.76 -19.82 6.09
C ARG A 113 4.85 -20.32 7.53
N ILE A 114 4.33 -21.53 7.76
CA ILE A 114 4.55 -22.29 8.99
C ILE A 114 6.02 -22.76 9.03
N ARG A 115 6.68 -22.62 10.18
CA ARG A 115 8.07 -22.99 10.43
C ARG A 115 8.22 -23.88 11.66
#